data_AF-A0A366ZX06-F1
#
_entry.id   AF-A0A366ZX06-F1
#
_cell.length_a   1.000
_cell.length_b   1.000
_cell.length_c   1.000
_cell.angle_alpha   90.00
_cell.angle_beta   90.00
_cell.angle_gamma   90.00
#
_symmetry.space_group_name_H-M   'P 1'
#
loop_
_entity.id
_entity.type
_entity.pdbx_description
1 polymer ?
#
loop_
_entity_poly.entity_id
_entity_poly.type
_entity_poly.pdbx_seq_one_letter_code
_entity_poly.pdbx_strand_id
1 'polypeptide(L)'
;MTLQRRRQKADAERGAISIFLVVLVPGLLLIIGLAVDGGAKVAATQRANAIADEAARAGGQALDVSAALAGQIQLDPAAAVAAAQDYLDRNDVQGAVTIVDGDTLQVTTTISEPTTFLGLIGISTLTVEGTGTADLTTTGDGQNGEAGP
;
A
#
# COMPACT_ATOMS: atom_id res chain seq x y z
N MET A 1 -1.62 13.79 -68.72
CA MET A 1 -1.73 14.55 -67.45
C MET A 1 -2.41 13.78 -66.28
N THR A 2 -2.63 12.46 -66.36
CA THR A 2 -3.38 11.69 -65.35
C THR A 2 -2.52 10.96 -64.29
N LEU A 3 -1.21 10.82 -64.51
CA LEU A 3 -0.30 10.10 -63.62
C LEU A 3 0.10 10.91 -62.36
N GLN A 4 0.16 12.24 -62.46
CA GLN A 4 0.53 13.10 -61.32
C GLN A 4 -0.52 13.12 -60.21
N ARG A 5 -1.82 13.09 -60.56
CA ARG A 5 -2.92 13.07 -59.56
C ARG A 5 -2.94 11.80 -58.71
N ARG A 6 -2.57 10.64 -59.28
CA ARG A 6 -2.52 9.38 -58.53
C ARG A 6 -1.37 9.35 -57.53
N ARG A 7 -0.21 9.93 -57.87
CA ARG A 7 0.94 10.05 -56.95
C ARG A 7 0.65 11.00 -55.78
N GLN A 8 0.10 12.19 -56.04
CA GLN A 8 -0.27 13.13 -54.98
C GLN A 8 -1.31 12.55 -54.00
N LYS A 9 -2.27 11.77 -54.50
CA LYS A 9 -3.28 11.13 -53.65
C LYS A 9 -2.67 10.03 -52.77
N ALA A 10 -1.78 9.21 -53.32
CA ALA A 10 -1.07 8.18 -52.56
C ALA A 10 -0.11 8.76 -51.50
N ASP A 11 0.56 9.88 -51.80
CA ASP A 11 1.42 10.57 -50.83
C ASP A 11 0.60 11.28 -49.74
N ALA A 12 -0.56 11.85 -50.08
CA ALA A 12 -1.49 12.42 -49.10
C ALA A 12 -2.10 11.35 -48.18
N GLU A 13 -2.46 10.18 -48.72
CA GLU A 13 -2.94 9.03 -47.94
C GLU A 13 -1.83 8.48 -47.02
N ARG A 14 -0.59 8.34 -47.51
CA ARG A 14 0.56 7.97 -46.67
C ARG A 14 0.87 9.00 -45.59
N GLY A 15 0.77 10.29 -45.91
CA GLY A 15 0.94 11.39 -44.96
C GLY A 15 -0.13 11.38 -43.87
N ALA A 16 -1.40 11.17 -44.23
CA ALA A 16 -2.51 11.07 -43.29
C ALA A 16 -2.37 9.85 -42.36
N ILE A 17 -1.99 8.68 -42.90
CA ILE A 17 -1.71 7.49 -42.10
C ILE A 17 -0.52 7.72 -41.15
N SER A 18 0.52 8.42 -41.62
CA SER A 18 1.69 8.74 -40.80
C SER A 18 1.36 9.68 -39.64
N ILE A 19 0.61 10.76 -39.90
CA ILE A 19 0.16 11.70 -38.86
C ILE A 19 -0.75 10.99 -37.86
N PHE A 20 -1.67 10.15 -38.34
CA PHE A 20 -2.55 9.36 -37.49
C PHE A 20 -1.74 8.45 -36.55
N LEU A 21 -0.76 7.70 -37.08
CA LEU A 21 0.11 6.84 -36.27
C LEU A 21 0.96 7.62 -35.27
N VAL A 22 1.46 8.79 -35.66
CA VAL A 22 2.25 9.68 -34.78
C VAL A 22 1.45 10.14 -33.56
N VAL A 23 0.12 10.27 -33.65
CA VAL A 23 -0.74 10.62 -32.51
C VAL A 23 -1.24 9.37 -31.78
N LEU A 24 -1.63 8.33 -32.52
CA LEU A 24 -2.22 7.11 -31.97
C LEU A 24 -1.23 6.34 -31.09
N VAL A 25 -0.01 6.12 -31.57
CA VAL A 25 1.00 5.31 -30.86
C VAL A 25 1.33 5.91 -29.48
N PRO A 26 1.71 7.20 -29.34
CA PRO A 26 1.96 7.77 -28.01
C PRO A 26 0.70 7.84 -27.16
N GLY A 27 -0.48 8.05 -27.76
CA GLY A 27 -1.76 7.99 -27.02
C GLY A 27 -2.01 6.62 -26.38
N LEU A 28 -1.77 5.54 -27.13
CA LEU A 28 -1.89 4.17 -26.61
C LEU A 28 -0.82 3.86 -25.55
N LEU A 29 0.43 4.29 -25.77
CA LEU A 29 1.50 4.12 -24.79
C LEU A 29 1.18 4.84 -23.47
N LEU A 30 0.56 6.03 -23.53
CA LEU A 30 0.12 6.78 -22.35
C LEU A 30 -0.96 6.00 -21.58
N ILE A 31 -1.97 5.47 -22.27
CA ILE A 31 -3.04 4.67 -21.64
C ILE A 31 -2.46 3.41 -21.00
N ILE A 32 -1.57 2.70 -21.68
CA ILE A 32 -0.90 1.51 -21.15
C ILE A 32 -0.09 1.87 -19.91
N GLY A 33 0.70 2.95 -19.97
CA GLY A 33 1.48 3.42 -18.82
C GLY A 33 0.62 3.71 -17.60
N LEU A 34 -0.47 4.46 -17.80
CA LEU A 34 -1.42 4.76 -16.73
C LEU A 34 -2.06 3.50 -16.14
N ALA A 35 -2.39 2.50 -16.96
CA ALA A 35 -2.96 1.25 -16.48
C ALA A 35 -1.94 0.43 -15.66
N VAL A 36 -0.68 0.36 -16.11
CA VAL A 36 0.39 -0.35 -15.40
C VAL A 36 0.72 0.32 -14.07
N ASP A 37 0.94 1.63 -14.09
CA ASP A 37 1.30 2.37 -12.87
C ASP A 37 0.12 2.48 -11.90
N GLY A 38 -1.11 2.58 -12.42
CA GLY A 38 -2.34 2.50 -11.63
C GLY A 38 -2.48 1.16 -10.92
N GLY A 39 -2.21 0.06 -11.63
CA GLY A 39 -2.17 -1.28 -11.05
C GLY A 39 -1.07 -1.45 -10.00
N ALA A 40 0.14 -0.95 -10.28
CA ALA A 40 1.26 -0.97 -9.35
C ALA A 40 0.94 -0.20 -8.06
N LYS A 41 0.31 0.97 -8.17
CA LYS A 41 -0.13 1.74 -6.99
C LYS A 41 -1.11 0.96 -6.11
N VAL A 42 -2.12 0.35 -6.71
CA VAL A 42 -3.12 -0.43 -5.95
C VAL A 42 -2.45 -1.62 -5.25
N ALA A 43 -1.56 -2.34 -5.95
CA ALA A 43 -0.83 -3.45 -5.37
C ALA A 43 0.10 -3.01 -4.22
N ALA A 44 0.83 -1.90 -4.40
CA ALA A 44 1.71 -1.35 -3.37
C ALA A 44 0.92 -0.88 -2.13
N THR A 45 -0.23 -0.24 -2.31
CA THR A 45 -1.11 0.14 -1.18
C THR A 45 -1.65 -1.08 -0.44
N GLN A 46 -2.07 -2.13 -1.14
CA GLN A 46 -2.51 -3.38 -0.51
C GLN A 46 -1.40 -4.02 0.31
N ARG A 47 -0.17 -4.02 -0.22
CA ARG A 47 1.01 -4.52 0.49
C ARG A 47 1.32 -3.69 1.73
N ALA A 48 1.29 -2.37 1.64
CA ALA A 48 1.52 -1.46 2.76
C ALA A 48 0.51 -1.71 3.90
N ASN A 49 -0.77 -1.83 3.56
CA ASN A 49 -1.83 -2.15 4.52
C ASN A 49 -1.62 -3.53 5.16
N ALA A 50 -1.31 -4.56 4.37
CA ALA A 50 -1.10 -5.91 4.89
C ALA A 50 0.05 -5.95 5.91
N ILE A 51 1.16 -5.28 5.62
CA ILE A 51 2.31 -5.20 6.54
C ILE A 51 1.92 -4.41 7.80
N ALA A 52 1.16 -3.32 7.66
CA ALA A 52 0.72 -2.53 8.81
C ALA A 52 -0.23 -3.33 9.72
N ASP A 53 -1.17 -4.08 9.15
CA ASP A 53 -2.07 -4.97 9.89
C ASP A 53 -1.30 -6.08 10.62
N GLU A 54 -0.29 -6.67 9.97
CA GLU A 54 0.50 -7.75 10.56
C GLU A 54 1.44 -7.25 11.66
N ALA A 55 2.00 -6.05 11.50
CA ALA A 55 2.74 -5.35 12.55
C ALA A 55 1.86 -5.04 13.76
N ALA A 56 0.65 -4.52 13.53
CA ALA A 56 -0.29 -4.23 14.61
C ALA A 56 -0.69 -5.51 15.35
N ARG A 57 -0.93 -6.61 14.63
CA ARG A 57 -1.20 -7.94 15.21
C ARG A 57 -0.02 -8.45 16.02
N ALA A 58 1.21 -8.30 15.55
CA ALA A 58 2.41 -8.69 16.30
C ALA A 58 2.51 -7.92 17.63
N GLY A 59 2.17 -6.63 17.63
CA GLY A 59 2.05 -5.83 18.84
C GLY A 59 1.00 -6.36 19.81
N GLY A 60 -0.19 -6.72 19.31
CA GLY A 60 -1.25 -7.32 20.13
C GLY A 60 -0.88 -8.69 20.71
N GLN A 61 -0.19 -9.54 19.95
CA GLN A 61 0.29 -10.85 20.42
C GLN A 61 1.31 -10.73 21.55
N ALA A 62 2.18 -9.71 21.51
CA ALA A 62 3.15 -9.47 22.58
C ALA A 62 2.48 -9.15 23.92
N LEU A 63 1.31 -8.49 23.90
CA LEU A 63 0.52 -8.24 25.09
C LEU A 63 -0.09 -9.50 25.67
N ASP A 64 -0.66 -10.37 24.84
CA ASP A 64 -1.27 -11.64 25.30
C ASP A 64 -0.22 -12.54 25.98
N VAL A 65 0.96 -12.67 25.36
CA VAL A 65 2.08 -13.41 25.95
C VAL A 65 2.55 -12.79 27.28
N SER A 66 2.63 -11.46 27.35
CA SER A 66 3.05 -10.76 28.57
C SER A 66 2.03 -10.91 29.70
N ALA A 67 0.73 -10.78 29.39
CA ALA A 67 -0.36 -10.96 30.33
C ALA A 67 -0.42 -12.41 30.88
N ALA A 68 -0.21 -13.40 30.02
CA ALA A 68 -0.15 -14.81 30.42
C ALA A 68 1.01 -15.11 31.38
N LEU A 69 2.17 -14.49 31.17
CA LEU A 69 3.37 -14.69 32.00
C LEU A 69 3.31 -13.95 33.34
N ALA A 70 2.71 -12.76 33.38
CA ALA A 70 2.67 -11.92 34.57
C ALA A 70 1.64 -12.37 35.62
N GLY A 71 0.67 -13.23 35.26
CA GLY A 71 -0.41 -13.67 36.17
C GLY A 71 -1.34 -12.54 36.64
N GLN A 72 -1.06 -11.32 36.21
CA GLN A 72 -1.84 -10.10 36.39
C GLN A 72 -1.88 -9.45 35.01
N ILE A 73 -3.08 -9.12 34.54
CA ILE A 73 -3.32 -8.43 33.27
C ILE A 73 -2.78 -7.00 33.44
N GLN A 74 -1.48 -6.83 33.26
CA GLN A 74 -0.88 -5.51 33.20
C GLN A 74 -0.49 -5.28 31.75
N LEU A 75 -1.28 -4.43 31.11
CA LEU A 75 -1.00 -3.96 29.76
C LEU A 75 0.37 -3.28 29.79
N ASP A 76 1.31 -3.74 28.97
CA ASP A 76 2.58 -3.06 28.69
C ASP A 76 2.54 -2.52 27.26
N PRO A 77 2.04 -1.29 27.07
CA PRO A 77 1.96 -0.70 25.75
C PRO A 77 3.34 -0.49 25.11
N ALA A 78 4.40 -0.38 25.90
CA ALA A 78 5.76 -0.27 25.38
C ALA A 78 6.23 -1.59 24.74
N ALA A 79 5.87 -2.74 25.33
CA ALA A 79 6.14 -4.04 24.73
C ALA A 79 5.38 -4.24 23.40
N ALA A 80 4.12 -3.78 23.32
CA ALA A 80 3.32 -3.83 22.10
C ALA A 80 3.96 -3.00 20.97
N VAL A 81 4.39 -1.76 21.30
CA VAL A 81 5.09 -0.88 20.35
C VAL A 81 6.40 -1.49 19.90
N ALA A 82 7.21 -2.03 20.82
CA ALA A 82 8.48 -2.66 20.50
C ALA A 82 8.31 -3.87 19.57
N ALA A 83 7.30 -4.71 19.80
CA ALA A 83 7.03 -5.88 18.97
C ALA A 83 6.55 -5.51 17.56
N ALA A 84 5.69 -4.49 17.45
CA ALA A 84 5.28 -3.97 16.15
C ALA A 84 6.45 -3.33 15.39
N GLN A 85 7.32 -2.59 16.08
CA GLN A 85 8.53 -2.00 15.48
C GLN A 85 9.50 -3.08 15.00
N ASP A 86 9.76 -4.10 15.81
CA ASP A 86 10.60 -5.25 15.44
C ASP A 86 10.02 -6.00 14.23
N TYR A 87 8.70 -6.09 14.10
CA TYR A 87 8.07 -6.63 12.90
C TYR A 87 8.40 -5.81 11.65
N LEU A 88 8.30 -4.47 11.74
CA LEU A 88 8.65 -3.57 10.62
C LEU A 88 10.13 -3.68 10.23
N ASP A 89 11.01 -3.68 11.23
CA ASP A 89 12.46 -3.75 11.03
C ASP A 89 12.87 -5.08 10.37
N ARG A 90 12.28 -6.21 10.78
CA ARG A 90 12.53 -7.53 10.17
C ARG A 90 12.06 -7.63 8.72
N ASN A 91 11.05 -6.85 8.35
CA ASN A 91 10.51 -6.81 7.00
C ASN A 91 11.15 -5.71 6.13
N ASP A 92 12.13 -4.96 6.65
CA ASP A 92 12.80 -3.83 5.98
C ASP A 92 11.81 -2.76 5.47
N VAL A 93 10.77 -2.50 6.27
CA VAL A 93 9.69 -1.56 5.93
C VAL A 93 9.77 -0.36 6.87
N GLN A 94 9.88 0.83 6.28
CA GLN A 94 9.78 2.06 7.05
C GLN A 94 8.35 2.24 7.56
N GLY A 95 8.22 2.63 8.82
CA GLY A 95 6.92 2.90 9.41
C GLY A 95 7.01 3.54 10.79
N ALA A 96 5.87 3.99 11.28
CA ALA A 96 5.69 4.56 12.60
C ALA A 96 4.67 3.74 13.37
N VAL A 97 4.98 3.47 14.63
CA VAL A 97 4.08 2.79 15.56
C VAL A 97 3.70 3.78 16.66
N THR A 98 2.40 3.98 16.88
CA THR A 98 1.87 4.91 17.86
C THR A 98 0.69 4.32 18.60
N ILE A 99 0.46 4.77 19.83
CA ILE A 99 -0.76 4.44 20.57
C ILE A 99 -1.72 5.62 20.45
N VAL A 100 -2.94 5.31 20.03
CA VAL A 100 -4.05 6.23 19.86
C VAL A 100 -5.08 5.91 20.92
N ASP A 101 -5.68 6.95 21.50
CA ASP A 101 -6.75 6.86 22.51
C ASP A 101 -6.42 6.04 23.78
N GLY A 102 -5.17 5.62 23.94
CA GLY A 102 -4.64 4.93 25.12
C GLY A 102 -4.74 3.40 25.06
N ASP A 103 -5.51 2.86 24.13
CA ASP A 103 -5.80 1.43 24.00
C ASP A 103 -5.69 0.89 22.57
N THR A 104 -5.44 1.75 21.58
CA THR A 104 -5.36 1.33 20.17
C THR A 104 -3.94 1.49 19.67
N LEU A 105 -3.29 0.40 19.27
CA LEU A 105 -2.02 0.43 18.57
C LEU A 105 -2.27 0.72 17.10
N GLN A 106 -1.76 1.84 16.59
CA GLN A 106 -1.79 2.19 15.18
C GLN A 106 -0.39 2.07 14.58
N VAL A 107 -0.29 1.34 13.47
CA VAL A 107 0.92 1.21 12.68
C VAL A 107 0.70 1.88 11.32
N THR A 108 1.61 2.75 10.93
CA THR A 108 1.65 3.36 9.60
C THR A 108 2.90 2.89 8.89
N THR A 109 2.78 2.37 7.68
CA THR A 109 3.89 1.90 6.84
C THR A 109 4.07 2.81 5.64
N THR A 110 5.30 2.96 5.17
CA THR A 110 5.64 3.71 3.98
C THR A 110 6.46 2.82 3.06
N ILE A 111 5.96 2.59 1.85
CA ILE A 111 6.64 1.79 0.82
C ILE A 111 6.93 2.70 -0.37
N SER A 112 8.17 2.69 -0.85
CA SER A 112 8.57 3.39 -2.07
C SER A 112 9.01 2.38 -3.14
N GLU A 113 8.35 2.41 -4.29
CA GLU A 113 8.67 1.54 -5.43
C GLU A 113 9.01 2.36 -6.69
N PRO A 114 9.96 1.91 -7.51
CA PRO A 114 10.30 2.58 -8.76
C PRO A 114 9.15 2.44 -9.78
N THR A 115 8.82 3.53 -10.47
CA THR A 115 7.80 3.55 -11.53
C THR A 115 8.43 3.35 -12.89
N THR A 116 7.88 2.42 -13.68
CA THR A 116 8.45 2.06 -14.99
C THR A 116 7.90 2.96 -16.10
N PHE A 117 6.58 3.15 -16.17
CA PHE A 117 5.97 3.92 -17.25
C PHE A 117 5.80 5.40 -16.89
N LEU A 118 5.46 5.69 -15.64
CA LEU A 118 5.46 7.03 -15.06
C LEU A 118 6.86 7.67 -15.18
N GLY A 119 7.92 6.85 -15.21
CA GLY A 119 9.30 7.30 -15.43
C GLY A 119 9.51 7.94 -16.80
N LEU A 120 8.77 7.50 -17.84
CA LEU A 120 8.82 8.06 -19.19
C LEU A 120 8.26 9.49 -19.25
N ILE A 121 7.43 9.87 -18.27
CA ILE A 121 6.89 11.23 -18.11
C ILE A 121 7.52 11.97 -16.91
N GLY A 122 8.60 11.44 -16.33
CA GLY A 122 9.42 12.11 -15.31
C GLY A 122 9.09 11.78 -13.86
N ILE A 123 8.19 10.84 -13.58
CA ILE A 123 7.93 10.34 -12.22
C ILE A 123 8.64 9.01 -12.06
N SER A 124 9.76 8.96 -11.35
CA SER A 124 10.62 7.76 -11.23
C SER A 124 10.33 6.90 -9.99
N THR A 125 9.59 7.42 -9.02
CA THR A 125 9.27 6.74 -7.77
C THR A 125 7.82 6.99 -7.36
N LEU A 126 7.18 5.95 -6.85
CA LEU A 126 5.86 6.02 -6.23
C LEU A 126 6.00 5.67 -4.75
N THR A 127 5.60 6.60 -3.89
CA THR A 127 5.49 6.38 -2.44
C THR A 127 4.03 6.14 -2.08
N VAL A 128 3.77 5.08 -1.33
CA VAL A 128 2.45 4.75 -0.78
C VAL A 128 2.53 4.56 0.72
N GLU A 129 1.44 4.91 1.38
CA GLU A 129 1.26 4.71 2.82
C GLU A 129 0.20 3.64 3.04
N GLY A 130 0.39 2.86 4.11
CA GLY A 130 -0.60 1.91 4.61
C GLY A 130 -0.79 2.06 6.11
N THR A 131 -1.95 1.67 6.60
CA THR A 131 -2.32 1.81 8.02
C THR A 131 -2.99 0.54 8.53
N GLY A 132 -2.59 0.09 9.71
CA GLY A 132 -3.19 -1.05 10.41
C GLY A 132 -3.34 -0.75 11.89
N THR A 133 -4.34 -1.35 12.52
CA THR A 133 -4.64 -1.11 13.94
C THR A 133 -4.86 -2.41 14.71
N ALA A 134 -4.54 -2.39 16.00
CA ALA A 134 -4.84 -3.45 16.95
C ALA A 134 -5.37 -2.86 18.25
N ASP A 135 -6.47 -3.43 18.74
CA ASP A 135 -7.02 -3.10 20.04
C ASP A 135 -6.18 -3.80 21.13
N LEU A 136 -5.75 -3.03 22.12
CA LEU A 136 -4.94 -3.48 23.24
C LEU A 136 -5.80 -3.79 24.47
N THR A 137 -7.13 -3.66 24.40
CA THR A 137 -8.00 -4.09 25.49
C THR A 137 -7.95 -5.61 25.63
N THR A 138 -7.53 -6.09 26.81
CA THR A 138 -7.68 -7.49 27.17
C THR A 138 -9.17 -7.82 27.13
N THR A 139 -9.57 -8.79 26.29
CA THR A 139 -10.84 -9.50 26.44
C THR A 139 -10.80 -10.29 27.75
N GLY A 140 -11.03 -9.59 28.87
CA GLY A 140 -10.98 -10.13 30.23
C GLY A 140 -11.92 -9.40 31.19
N ASP A 141 -12.75 -8.48 30.69
CA ASP A 141 -13.79 -7.85 31.50
C ASP A 141 -15.07 -8.71 31.48
N GLY A 142 -15.25 -9.53 32.53
CA GLY A 142 -16.51 -9.48 33.28
C GLY A 142 -17.63 -10.50 33.05
N GLN A 143 -17.44 -11.71 32.50
CA GLN A 143 -18.46 -12.78 32.61
C GLN A 143 -18.19 -13.73 33.80
N ASN A 144 -18.23 -13.20 35.01
CA ASN A 144 -18.33 -13.99 36.24
C ASN A 144 -19.22 -13.24 37.25
N GLY A 145 -20.51 -13.61 37.34
CA GLY A 145 -21.32 -13.22 38.49
C GLY A 145 -22.82 -13.01 38.28
N GLU A 146 -23.56 -13.99 37.73
CA GLU A 146 -24.99 -14.10 38.07
C GLU A 146 -25.37 -15.57 38.25
N ALA A 147 -25.00 -16.10 39.43
CA ALA A 147 -25.67 -17.24 40.04
C ALA A 147 -26.53 -16.69 41.19
N GLY A 148 -27.84 -16.78 41.04
CA GLY A 148 -28.82 -16.52 42.10
C GLY A 148 -30.18 -17.11 41.70
N PRO A 149 -30.73 -18.07 42.46
CA PRO A 149 -31.92 -18.85 42.10
C PRO A 149 -33.24 -18.08 42.20
#